data_AF-A0A424MIZ0-F1
#
_entry.id   AF-A0A424MIZ0-F1
#
_cell.length_a   1.000
_cell.length_b   1.000
_cell.length_c   1.000
_cell.angle_alpha   90.00
_cell.angle_beta   90.00
_cell.angle_gamma   90.00
#
_symmetry.space_group_name_H-M   'P 1'
#
loop_
_entity.id
_entity.type
_entity.pdbx_description
1 polymer ?
#
loop_
_entity_poly.entity_id
_entity_poly.type
_entity_poly.pdbx_seq_one_letter_code
_entity_poly.pdbx_strand_id
1 'polypeptide(L)'
;MKYKLGVLGKEIGYSLSPKIHQEFAKQLNYSIEYSIYDIKKDPLCFIDDFFEKDGFGLNITKPYKHLVADNFNSNFESINCIYEKGLKASSTDGIGLINDLNSKNIDYQNMNILVYGLGGAANAILETIKTNKNIYIKNRTESKAIDATYKNSSLHIYKGQNIDLIINCASSLDLNTLKIFEHFSLNRDGFIYDINYANETNSRLRTLSISKKANFHNGLGMLVEQASECFCLWFNTKPGVEDVKRLLDEGV
;
A
#
# COMPACT_ATOMS: atom_id res chain seq x y z
N MET A 1 15.12 -25.10 -11.52
CA MET A 1 14.71 -24.97 -10.09
C MET A 1 13.71 -23.82 -10.02
N LYS A 2 12.62 -23.94 -9.26
CA LYS A 2 11.63 -22.85 -9.08
C LYS A 2 11.90 -22.10 -7.79
N TYR A 3 11.87 -20.77 -7.81
CA TYR A 3 11.98 -19.94 -6.61
C TYR A 3 10.64 -19.93 -5.87
N LYS A 4 10.64 -20.34 -4.60
CA LYS A 4 9.45 -20.38 -3.75
C LYS A 4 9.18 -19.00 -3.16
N LEU A 5 8.08 -18.40 -3.57
CA LEU A 5 7.61 -17.07 -3.19
C LEU A 5 6.18 -17.15 -2.68
N GLY A 6 5.69 -16.07 -2.07
CA GLY A 6 4.28 -15.97 -1.78
C GLY A 6 3.89 -14.68 -1.08
N VAL A 7 2.62 -14.64 -0.68
CA VAL A 7 2.05 -13.56 0.15
C VAL A 7 1.40 -14.15 1.39
N LEU A 8 1.77 -13.65 2.55
CA LEU A 8 1.22 -14.01 3.85
C LEU A 8 0.26 -12.92 4.35
N GLY A 9 -0.92 -13.33 4.79
CA GLY A 9 -1.92 -12.44 5.36
C GLY A 9 -3.10 -13.21 5.94
N LYS A 10 -4.16 -12.49 6.28
CA LYS A 10 -5.42 -13.06 6.74
C LYS A 10 -6.58 -12.52 5.93
N GLU A 11 -7.45 -13.41 5.45
CA GLU A 11 -8.58 -13.09 4.56
C GLU A 11 -8.09 -12.40 3.29
N ILE A 12 -7.23 -13.12 2.55
CA ILE A 12 -6.49 -12.61 1.39
C ILE A 12 -6.60 -13.50 0.15
N GLY A 13 -7.55 -14.43 0.13
CA GLY A 13 -7.78 -15.32 -1.03
C GLY A 13 -8.05 -14.59 -2.35
N TYR A 14 -8.45 -13.31 -2.31
CA TYR A 14 -8.66 -12.46 -3.49
C TYR A 14 -7.38 -11.73 -3.97
N SER A 15 -6.22 -11.99 -3.36
CA SER A 15 -4.99 -11.26 -3.69
C SER A 15 -4.59 -11.43 -5.16
N LEU A 16 -4.28 -10.31 -5.82
CA LEU A 16 -3.75 -10.29 -7.20
C LEU A 16 -2.23 -10.49 -7.26
N SER A 17 -1.53 -10.53 -6.11
CA SER A 17 -0.07 -10.69 -6.06
C SER A 17 0.44 -11.92 -6.85
N PRO A 18 -0.20 -13.11 -6.79
CA PRO A 18 0.25 -14.24 -7.61
C PRO A 18 0.23 -13.93 -9.11
N LYS A 19 -0.83 -13.29 -9.62
CA LYS A 19 -0.91 -12.92 -11.05
C LYS A 19 0.19 -11.93 -11.41
N ILE A 20 0.38 -10.88 -10.59
CA ILE A 20 1.42 -9.86 -10.80
C ILE A 20 2.81 -10.46 -10.87
N HIS A 21 3.21 -11.22 -9.85
CA HIS A 21 4.57 -11.77 -9.78
C HIS A 21 4.80 -12.84 -10.85
N GLN A 22 3.78 -13.58 -11.28
CA GLN A 22 3.91 -14.51 -12.40
C GLN A 22 4.14 -13.78 -13.73
N GLU A 23 3.49 -12.64 -13.98
CA GLU A 23 3.77 -11.85 -15.18
C GLU A 23 5.19 -11.24 -15.14
N PHE A 24 5.64 -10.73 -13.99
CA PHE A 24 7.02 -10.26 -13.84
C PHE A 24 8.05 -11.37 -14.05
N ALA A 25 7.79 -12.56 -13.54
CA ALA A 25 8.67 -13.71 -13.74
C ALA A 25 8.74 -14.11 -15.22
N LYS A 26 7.61 -14.10 -15.95
CA LYS A 26 7.58 -14.33 -17.40
C LYS A 26 8.40 -13.29 -18.16
N GLN A 27 8.22 -11.99 -17.85
CA GLN A 27 8.97 -10.90 -18.51
C GLN A 27 10.49 -11.08 -18.39
N LEU A 28 10.96 -11.57 -17.24
CA LEU A 28 12.38 -11.66 -16.91
C LEU A 28 12.95 -13.09 -16.96
N ASN A 29 12.19 -14.05 -17.52
CA ASN A 29 12.56 -15.46 -17.65
C ASN A 29 12.93 -16.16 -16.32
N TYR A 30 12.29 -15.77 -15.21
CA TYR A 30 12.40 -16.49 -13.94
C TYR A 30 11.37 -17.60 -13.82
N SER A 31 11.76 -18.71 -13.20
CA SER A 31 10.84 -19.79 -12.83
C SER A 31 10.47 -19.64 -11.36
N ILE A 32 9.23 -19.24 -11.07
CA ILE A 32 8.75 -19.03 -9.70
C ILE A 32 7.55 -19.91 -9.36
N GLU A 33 7.37 -20.18 -8.08
CA GLU A 33 6.12 -20.63 -7.49
C GLU A 33 5.67 -19.55 -6.52
N TYR A 34 4.54 -18.90 -6.79
CA TYR A 34 4.01 -17.83 -5.93
C TYR A 34 2.66 -18.25 -5.35
N SER A 35 2.62 -18.44 -4.02
CA SER A 35 1.45 -18.97 -3.32
C SER A 35 0.81 -17.94 -2.39
N ILE A 36 -0.51 -18.07 -2.17
CA ILE A 36 -1.23 -17.32 -1.13
C ILE A 36 -1.24 -18.14 0.15
N TYR A 37 -0.74 -17.55 1.23
CA TYR A 37 -0.74 -18.13 2.57
C TYR A 37 -1.72 -17.35 3.46
N ASP A 38 -2.99 -17.79 3.47
CA ASP A 38 -4.05 -17.22 4.32
C ASP A 38 -4.01 -17.87 5.72
N ILE A 39 -3.18 -17.30 6.59
CA ILE A 39 -2.88 -17.84 7.91
C ILE A 39 -3.64 -17.03 8.96
N LYS A 40 -4.38 -17.71 9.85
CA LYS A 40 -5.22 -17.05 10.87
C LYS A 40 -4.49 -16.82 12.20
N LYS A 41 -3.47 -17.63 12.51
CA LYS A 41 -2.74 -17.64 13.79
C LYS A 41 -1.25 -17.84 13.55
N ASP A 42 -0.43 -17.28 14.43
CA ASP A 42 1.02 -17.49 14.49
C ASP A 42 1.77 -17.24 13.16
N PRO A 43 1.60 -16.06 12.54
CA PRO A 43 2.24 -15.75 11.25
C PRO A 43 3.77 -15.77 11.32
N LEU A 44 4.37 -15.47 12.47
CA LEU A 44 5.83 -15.50 12.65
C LEU A 44 6.38 -16.93 12.58
N CYS A 45 5.73 -17.88 13.26
CA CYS A 45 6.07 -19.29 13.16
C CYS A 45 5.97 -19.79 11.71
N PHE A 46 4.93 -19.39 10.98
CA PHE A 46 4.83 -19.69 9.55
C PHE A 46 5.99 -19.09 8.73
N ILE A 47 6.40 -17.85 9.02
CA ILE A 47 7.52 -17.19 8.32
C ILE A 47 8.81 -18.00 8.52
N ASP A 48 9.12 -18.39 9.76
CA ASP A 48 10.30 -19.19 10.08
C ASP A 48 10.28 -20.52 9.32
N ASP A 49 9.17 -21.26 9.43
CA ASP A 49 8.92 -22.52 8.71
C ASP A 49 9.05 -22.39 7.18
N PHE A 50 8.57 -21.26 6.63
CA PHE A 50 8.60 -21.02 5.19
C PHE A 50 10.04 -20.88 4.69
N PHE A 51 10.88 -20.14 5.42
CA PHE A 51 12.27 -19.91 5.05
C PHE A 51 13.18 -21.12 5.38
N GLU A 52 12.89 -21.88 6.44
CA GLU A 52 13.54 -23.19 6.69
C GLU A 52 13.30 -24.20 5.56
N LYS A 53 12.14 -24.11 4.88
CA LYS A 53 11.75 -24.97 3.76
C LYS A 53 12.04 -24.29 2.40
N ASP A 54 13.24 -23.72 2.29
CA ASP A 54 13.80 -23.09 1.08
C ASP A 54 12.95 -21.95 0.48
N GLY A 55 12.23 -21.22 1.33
CA GLY A 55 11.57 -19.97 0.94
C GLY A 55 12.58 -18.96 0.39
N PHE A 56 12.29 -18.38 -0.78
CA PHE A 56 13.19 -17.41 -1.42
C PHE A 56 12.86 -15.96 -1.02
N GLY A 57 11.57 -15.65 -0.88
CA GLY A 57 11.06 -14.32 -0.57
C GLY A 57 9.56 -14.37 -0.24
N LEU A 58 9.08 -13.41 0.55
CA LEU A 58 7.70 -13.43 1.03
C LEU A 58 7.14 -12.01 1.15
N ASN A 59 6.01 -11.74 0.50
CA ASN A 59 5.24 -10.55 0.77
C ASN A 59 4.42 -10.71 2.04
N ILE A 60 4.27 -9.62 2.78
CA ILE A 60 3.43 -9.56 3.99
C ILE A 60 2.32 -8.55 3.74
N THR A 61 1.09 -8.93 4.04
CA THR A 61 -0.07 -8.03 3.96
C THR A 61 -0.83 -7.98 5.28
N LYS A 62 -1.97 -7.30 5.28
CA LYS A 62 -2.81 -7.13 6.45
C LYS A 62 -3.11 -8.49 7.12
N PRO A 63 -3.21 -8.54 8.46
CA PRO A 63 -2.90 -7.48 9.42
C PRO A 63 -1.44 -7.52 9.92
N TYR A 64 -0.55 -8.28 9.28
CA TYR A 64 0.71 -8.72 9.89
C TYR A 64 1.93 -7.80 9.68
N LYS A 65 1.82 -6.75 8.86
CA LYS A 65 2.95 -5.88 8.51
C LYS A 65 3.70 -5.26 9.71
N HIS A 66 2.96 -4.85 10.75
CA HIS A 66 3.53 -4.30 11.99
C HIS A 66 4.24 -5.37 12.83
N LEU A 67 3.57 -6.51 13.01
CA LEU A 67 4.13 -7.64 13.76
C LEU A 67 5.45 -8.13 13.15
N VAL A 68 5.53 -8.17 11.81
CA VAL A 68 6.77 -8.54 11.11
C VAL A 68 7.83 -7.44 11.27
N ALA A 69 7.45 -6.17 11.22
CA ALA A 69 8.38 -5.07 11.46
C ALA A 69 9.06 -5.17 12.83
N ASP A 70 8.27 -5.42 13.88
CA ASP A 70 8.76 -5.62 15.25
C ASP A 70 9.71 -6.83 15.32
N ASN A 71 9.35 -7.95 14.68
CA ASN A 71 10.16 -9.18 14.69
C ASN A 71 11.55 -8.99 14.04
N PHE A 72 11.63 -8.18 12.98
CA PHE A 72 12.89 -7.90 12.28
C PHE A 72 13.74 -6.82 12.98
N ASN A 73 13.29 -6.26 14.11
CA ASN A 73 13.91 -5.09 14.77
C ASN A 73 14.22 -3.97 13.77
N SER A 74 13.27 -3.74 12.87
CA SER A 74 13.44 -2.89 11.71
C SER A 74 13.25 -1.42 12.05
N ASN A 75 13.93 -0.53 11.31
CA ASN A 75 13.64 0.91 11.33
C ASN A 75 12.33 1.26 10.60
N PHE A 76 11.73 0.32 9.87
CA PHE A 76 10.45 0.51 9.21
C PHE A 76 9.30 0.22 10.17
N GLU A 77 8.32 1.12 10.28
CA GLU A 77 7.12 0.85 11.09
C GLU A 77 6.23 -0.26 10.49
N SER A 78 6.41 -0.61 9.22
CA SER A 78 5.57 -1.58 8.50
C SER A 78 6.38 -2.26 7.41
N ILE A 79 6.40 -3.59 7.41
CA ILE A 79 7.12 -4.41 6.41
C ILE A 79 6.12 -5.13 5.52
N ASN A 80 6.35 -5.07 4.20
CA ASN A 80 5.54 -5.80 3.21
C ASN A 80 6.36 -6.73 2.31
N CYS A 81 7.70 -6.75 2.43
CA CYS A 81 8.59 -7.54 1.58
C CYS A 81 9.75 -8.10 2.41
N ILE A 82 9.83 -9.43 2.54
CA ILE A 82 10.96 -10.16 3.10
C ILE A 82 11.76 -10.76 1.94
N TYR A 83 13.08 -10.59 1.95
CA TYR A 83 13.99 -10.95 0.87
C TYR A 83 15.30 -11.50 1.43
N GLU A 84 16.25 -11.85 0.54
CA GLU A 84 17.48 -12.56 0.90
C GLU A 84 17.20 -13.82 1.75
N LYS A 85 16.22 -14.63 1.33
CA LYS A 85 15.84 -15.89 2.02
C LYS A 85 15.52 -15.71 3.50
N GLY A 86 14.85 -14.61 3.85
CA GLY A 86 14.41 -14.34 5.22
C GLY A 86 15.39 -13.49 6.04
N LEU A 87 16.56 -13.15 5.50
CA LEU A 87 17.59 -12.40 6.22
C LEU A 87 17.32 -10.89 6.27
N LYS A 88 16.56 -10.36 5.32
CA LYS A 88 16.26 -8.92 5.25
C LYS A 88 14.80 -8.68 4.97
N ALA A 89 14.34 -7.49 5.35
CA ALA A 89 12.98 -7.08 5.13
C ALA A 89 12.88 -5.57 4.91
N SER A 90 11.87 -5.13 4.14
CA SER A 90 11.67 -3.74 3.78
C SER A 90 10.19 -3.43 3.54
N SER A 91 9.90 -2.14 3.37
CA SER A 91 8.59 -1.63 2.95
C SER A 91 8.70 -1.06 1.54
N THR A 92 7.89 -1.59 0.64
CA THR A 92 7.79 -1.13 -0.76
C THR A 92 6.48 -0.39 -1.04
N ASP A 93 5.54 -0.33 -0.08
CA ASP A 93 4.24 0.32 -0.26
C ASP A 93 4.39 1.81 -0.61
N GLY A 94 5.17 2.54 0.18
CA GLY A 94 5.31 4.00 0.03
C GLY A 94 5.96 4.39 -1.29
N ILE A 95 7.08 3.75 -1.65
CA ILE A 95 7.71 3.97 -2.96
C ILE A 95 6.81 3.53 -4.12
N GLY A 96 6.02 2.47 -3.94
CA GLY A 96 5.03 2.04 -4.93
C GLY A 96 3.95 3.11 -5.18
N LEU A 97 3.48 3.78 -4.13
CA LEU A 97 2.57 4.92 -4.29
C LEU A 97 3.24 6.06 -5.05
N ILE A 98 4.48 6.41 -4.70
CA ILE A 98 5.20 7.53 -5.35
C ILE A 98 5.43 7.26 -6.83
N ASN A 99 5.87 6.06 -7.19
CA ASN A 99 6.05 5.66 -8.59
C ASN A 99 4.72 5.78 -9.35
N ASP A 100 3.61 5.35 -8.74
CA ASP A 100 2.31 5.42 -9.37
C ASP A 100 1.80 6.86 -9.55
N LEU A 101 1.98 7.73 -8.56
CA LEU A 101 1.67 9.16 -8.65
C LEU A 101 2.51 9.83 -9.76
N ASN A 102 3.81 9.53 -9.81
CA ASN A 102 4.70 10.04 -10.85
C ASN A 102 4.27 9.57 -12.25
N SER A 103 3.86 8.30 -12.41
CA SER A 103 3.36 7.78 -13.69
C SER A 103 2.10 8.51 -14.19
N LYS A 104 1.35 9.13 -13.27
CA LYS A 104 0.16 9.93 -13.53
C LYS A 104 0.45 11.44 -13.66
N ASN A 105 1.71 11.84 -13.61
CA ASN A 105 2.16 13.24 -13.59
C ASN A 105 1.60 14.04 -12.38
N ILE A 106 1.46 13.39 -11.22
CA ILE A 106 1.00 14.01 -9.98
C ILE A 106 2.23 14.33 -9.10
N ASP A 107 2.65 15.60 -9.09
CA ASP A 107 3.71 16.08 -8.19
C ASP A 107 3.13 16.42 -6.82
N TYR A 108 3.36 15.54 -5.85
CA TYR A 108 2.85 15.69 -4.49
C TYR A 108 3.69 16.62 -3.60
N GLN A 109 4.90 17.06 -3.99
CA GLN A 109 5.83 17.66 -3.03
C GLN A 109 5.33 18.95 -2.37
N ASN A 110 4.51 19.72 -3.09
CA ASN A 110 3.96 21.00 -2.61
C ASN A 110 2.45 20.94 -2.32
N MET A 111 1.88 19.74 -2.33
CA MET A 111 0.46 19.52 -2.07
C MET A 111 0.16 19.52 -0.57
N ASN A 112 -1.01 20.01 -0.20
CA ASN A 112 -1.64 19.69 1.08
C ASN A 112 -2.23 18.28 0.99
N ILE A 113 -1.66 17.34 1.73
CA ILE A 113 -2.03 15.91 1.64
C ILE A 113 -2.83 15.51 2.88
N LEU A 114 -4.00 14.90 2.68
CA LEU A 114 -4.76 14.28 3.76
C LEU A 114 -4.64 12.75 3.68
N VAL A 115 -4.02 12.12 4.67
CA VAL A 115 -4.02 10.66 4.82
C VAL A 115 -5.16 10.24 5.76
N TYR A 116 -6.08 9.43 5.25
CA TYR A 116 -7.17 8.86 6.04
C TYR A 116 -6.90 7.40 6.40
N GLY A 117 -6.80 7.10 7.70
CA GLY A 117 -6.48 5.78 8.21
C GLY A 117 -4.98 5.62 8.53
N LEU A 118 -4.68 4.95 9.65
CA LEU A 118 -3.31 4.83 10.19
C LEU A 118 -2.91 3.36 10.41
N GLY A 119 -3.08 2.54 9.37
CA GLY A 119 -2.60 1.15 9.33
C GLY A 119 -1.20 1.01 8.71
N GLY A 120 -0.73 -0.22 8.53
CA GLY A 120 0.65 -0.48 8.06
C GLY A 120 1.01 0.18 6.74
N ALA A 121 0.12 0.13 5.74
CA ALA A 121 0.37 0.82 4.47
C ALA A 121 0.40 2.35 4.62
N ALA A 122 -0.47 2.91 5.48
CA ALA A 122 -0.48 4.34 5.77
C ALA A 122 0.84 4.79 6.40
N ASN A 123 1.36 4.03 7.37
CA ASN A 123 2.61 4.37 8.04
C ASN A 123 3.81 4.32 7.07
N ALA A 124 3.85 3.32 6.18
CA ALA A 124 4.85 3.27 5.12
C ALA A 124 4.76 4.46 4.14
N ILE A 125 3.54 4.87 3.78
CA ILE A 125 3.31 6.05 2.93
C ILE A 125 3.76 7.32 3.65
N LEU A 126 3.32 7.53 4.90
CA LEU A 126 3.67 8.70 5.71
C LEU A 126 5.19 8.85 5.87
N GLU A 127 5.90 7.75 6.11
CA GLU A 127 7.36 7.73 6.19
C GLU A 127 8.02 8.13 4.85
N THR A 128 7.41 7.76 3.73
CA THR A 128 7.94 8.09 2.39
C THR A 128 7.68 9.55 2.01
N ILE A 129 6.52 10.11 2.38
CA ILE A 129 6.15 11.48 2.04
C ILE A 129 6.59 12.50 3.09
N LYS A 130 7.26 12.10 4.18
CA LYS A 130 7.58 12.93 5.35
C LYS A 130 8.34 14.24 5.05
N THR A 131 8.97 14.36 3.89
CA THR A 131 9.65 15.59 3.45
C THR A 131 8.67 16.67 2.99
N ASN A 132 7.42 16.32 2.69
CA ASN A 132 6.35 17.28 2.44
C ASN A 132 5.95 17.96 3.76
N LYS A 133 5.80 19.28 3.72
CA LYS A 133 5.54 20.13 4.88
C LYS A 133 4.07 20.12 5.36
N ASN A 134 3.13 19.74 4.49
CA ASN A 134 1.70 19.89 4.73
C ASN A 134 0.99 18.53 4.70
N ILE A 135 1.30 17.69 5.68
CA ILE A 135 0.66 16.37 5.84
C ILE A 135 -0.37 16.44 6.96
N TYR A 136 -1.62 16.26 6.59
CA TYR A 136 -2.75 16.14 7.49
C TYR A 136 -3.15 14.68 7.64
N ILE A 137 -3.51 14.30 8.86
CA ILE A 137 -3.99 12.95 9.15
C ILE A 137 -5.38 12.99 9.76
N LYS A 138 -6.17 11.99 9.42
CA LYS A 138 -7.47 11.71 10.05
C LYS A 138 -7.66 10.21 10.16
N ASN A 139 -8.25 9.77 11.25
CA ASN A 139 -8.49 8.36 11.48
C ASN A 139 -9.83 8.17 12.19
N ARG A 140 -10.48 7.01 11.98
CA ARG A 140 -11.76 6.69 12.63
C ARG A 140 -11.66 6.78 14.16
N THR A 141 -10.55 6.31 14.72
CA THR A 141 -10.23 6.48 16.14
C THR A 141 -9.31 7.69 16.27
N GLU A 142 -9.82 8.79 16.81
CA GLU A 142 -9.13 10.08 16.86
C GLU A 142 -7.84 10.03 17.68
N SER A 143 -7.82 9.30 18.79
CA SER A 143 -6.62 9.14 19.63
C SER A 143 -5.42 8.61 18.85
N LYS A 144 -5.61 7.70 17.88
CA LYS A 144 -4.52 7.20 17.04
C LYS A 144 -3.89 8.29 16.16
N ALA A 145 -4.68 9.25 15.70
CA ALA A 145 -4.15 10.38 14.93
C ALA A 145 -3.36 11.32 15.84
N ILE A 146 -3.87 11.58 17.04
CA ILE A 146 -3.17 12.36 18.06
C ILE A 146 -1.82 11.71 18.40
N ASP A 147 -1.80 10.40 18.68
CA ASP A 147 -0.58 9.65 18.98
C ASP A 147 0.44 9.72 17.83
N ALA A 148 0.00 9.65 16.59
CA ALA A 148 0.87 9.79 15.42
C ALA A 148 1.53 11.19 15.35
N THR A 149 0.79 12.26 15.68
CA THR A 149 1.38 13.62 15.74
C THR A 149 2.38 13.80 16.87
N TYR A 150 2.25 13.06 17.97
CA TYR A 150 3.26 13.07 19.04
C TYR A 150 4.55 12.36 18.65
N LYS A 151 4.44 11.29 17.84
CA LYS A 151 5.61 10.57 17.31
C LYS A 151 6.31 11.32 16.19
N ASN A 152 5.55 12.05 15.37
CA ASN A 152 6.07 12.82 14.27
C ASN A 152 5.44 14.22 14.21
N SER A 153 6.23 15.23 14.56
CA SER A 153 5.82 16.63 14.60
C SER A 153 5.55 17.26 13.23
N SER A 154 5.92 16.60 12.12
CA SER A 154 5.57 17.02 10.77
C SER A 154 4.13 16.65 10.37
N LEU A 155 3.44 15.86 11.20
CA LEU A 155 2.05 15.47 10.96
C LEU A 155 1.09 16.40 11.69
N HIS A 156 -0.01 16.73 11.04
CA HIS A 156 -1.02 17.63 11.58
C HIS A 156 -2.40 16.97 11.62
N ILE A 157 -3.18 17.23 12.66
CA ILE A 157 -4.60 16.81 12.68
C ILE A 157 -5.37 17.63 11.65
N TYR A 158 -6.13 16.95 10.79
CA TYR A 158 -7.03 17.61 9.85
C TYR A 158 -8.17 18.33 10.59
N LYS A 159 -8.27 19.65 10.38
CA LYS A 159 -9.25 20.56 11.00
C LYS A 159 -10.05 21.37 9.96
N GLY A 160 -10.10 20.91 8.71
CA GLY A 160 -10.84 21.59 7.63
C GLY A 160 -9.98 22.38 6.65
N GLN A 161 -8.66 22.17 6.64
CA GLN A 161 -7.76 22.78 5.67
C GLN A 161 -8.14 22.38 4.24
N ASN A 162 -7.83 23.23 3.27
CA ASN A 162 -7.96 22.87 1.86
C ASN A 162 -6.89 21.86 1.48
N ILE A 163 -7.30 20.75 0.87
CA ILE A 163 -6.48 19.59 0.50
C ILE A 163 -6.39 19.51 -1.02
N ASP A 164 -5.21 19.14 -1.51
CA ASP A 164 -4.96 18.85 -2.92
C ASP A 164 -5.04 17.35 -3.21
N LEU A 165 -4.59 16.51 -2.26
CA LEU A 165 -4.56 15.05 -2.39
C LEU A 165 -5.08 14.38 -1.12
N ILE A 166 -6.18 13.62 -1.25
CA ILE A 166 -6.66 12.71 -0.21
C ILE A 166 -6.16 11.31 -0.52
N ILE A 167 -5.45 10.69 0.42
CA ILE A 167 -5.02 9.27 0.35
C ILE A 167 -5.85 8.48 1.35
N ASN A 168 -6.80 7.68 0.87
CA ASN A 168 -7.55 6.74 1.70
C ASN A 168 -6.75 5.46 1.90
N CYS A 169 -6.39 5.19 3.17
CA CYS A 169 -5.67 4.00 3.60
C CYS A 169 -6.54 3.02 4.42
N ALA A 170 -7.82 3.33 4.63
CA ALA A 170 -8.73 2.42 5.34
C ALA A 170 -9.14 1.26 4.42
N SER A 171 -9.18 0.04 4.95
CA SER A 171 -9.56 -1.17 4.19
C SER A 171 -11.01 -1.14 3.67
N SER A 172 -11.87 -0.40 4.35
CA SER A 172 -13.25 -0.15 3.96
C SER A 172 -13.77 1.13 4.61
N LEU A 173 -14.67 1.83 3.91
CA LEU A 173 -15.40 2.98 4.44
C LEU A 173 -16.89 2.63 4.59
N ASP A 174 -17.41 2.76 5.81
CA ASP A 174 -18.85 2.71 6.07
C ASP A 174 -19.54 4.02 5.62
N LEU A 175 -20.87 4.00 5.61
CA LEU A 175 -21.66 5.16 5.18
C LEU A 175 -21.40 6.42 6.02
N ASN A 176 -21.14 6.27 7.32
CA ASN A 176 -20.85 7.41 8.19
C ASN A 176 -19.50 8.03 7.85
N THR A 177 -18.51 7.19 7.56
CA THR A 177 -17.18 7.64 7.16
C THR A 177 -17.21 8.32 5.80
N LEU A 178 -18.02 7.85 4.84
CA LEU A 178 -18.18 8.53 3.56
C LEU A 178 -18.76 9.94 3.71
N LYS A 179 -19.74 10.13 4.60
CA LYS A 179 -20.25 11.47 4.93
C LYS A 179 -19.14 12.39 5.46
N ILE A 180 -18.19 11.85 6.23
CA ILE A 180 -17.02 12.61 6.66
C ILE A 180 -16.18 13.06 5.46
N PHE A 181 -15.99 12.20 4.45
CA PHE A 181 -15.27 12.55 3.22
C PHE A 181 -16.00 13.62 2.40
N GLU A 182 -17.33 13.63 2.39
CA GLU A 182 -18.13 14.71 1.76
C GLU A 182 -17.80 16.08 2.35
N HIS A 183 -17.50 16.13 3.65
CA HIS A 183 -17.12 17.35 4.36
C HIS A 183 -15.62 17.70 4.27
N PHE A 184 -14.78 16.89 3.62
CA PHE A 184 -13.39 17.27 3.37
C PHE A 184 -13.31 18.38 2.32
N SER A 185 -12.54 19.43 2.64
CA SER A 185 -12.29 20.57 1.76
C SER A 185 -11.25 20.16 0.73
N LEU A 186 -11.71 19.68 -0.43
CA LEU A 186 -10.86 19.27 -1.55
C LEU A 186 -10.86 20.38 -2.60
N ASN A 187 -9.68 20.78 -3.04
CA ASN A 187 -9.53 21.74 -4.14
C ASN A 187 -10.14 21.18 -5.43
N ARG A 188 -10.64 22.08 -6.29
CA ARG A 188 -11.03 21.70 -7.66
C ARG A 188 -9.82 21.12 -8.37
N ASP A 189 -10.05 20.08 -9.16
CA ASP A 189 -9.01 19.33 -9.87
C ASP A 189 -7.99 18.63 -8.94
N GLY A 190 -8.26 18.61 -7.63
CA GLY A 190 -7.52 17.80 -6.65
C GLY A 190 -7.73 16.30 -6.86
N PHE A 191 -7.12 15.50 -6.01
CA PHE A 191 -7.02 14.05 -6.18
C PHE A 191 -7.60 13.31 -4.97
N ILE A 192 -8.37 12.26 -5.25
CA ILE A 192 -8.73 11.23 -4.29
C ILE A 192 -8.05 9.95 -4.74
N TYR A 193 -7.10 9.48 -3.94
CA TYR A 193 -6.39 8.22 -4.15
C TYR A 193 -6.85 7.22 -3.09
N ASP A 194 -7.42 6.09 -3.50
CA ASP A 194 -7.73 4.99 -2.59
C ASP A 194 -6.70 3.88 -2.77
N ILE A 195 -5.96 3.51 -1.73
CA ILE A 195 -4.93 2.45 -1.84
C ILE A 195 -5.55 1.05 -2.06
N ASN A 196 -6.86 0.90 -1.87
CA ASN A 196 -7.57 -0.30 -2.27
C ASN A 196 -7.75 -0.30 -3.80
N TYR A 197 -7.52 -1.45 -4.43
CA TYR A 197 -7.58 -1.57 -5.90
C TYR A 197 -8.94 -1.98 -6.46
N ALA A 198 -9.74 -2.74 -5.69
CA ALA A 198 -11.09 -3.13 -6.08
C ALA A 198 -11.94 -3.47 -4.84
N ASN A 199 -12.85 -2.58 -4.46
CA ASN A 199 -13.89 -2.82 -3.44
C ASN A 199 -15.04 -1.79 -3.58
N GLU A 200 -16.10 -1.94 -2.76
CA GLU A 200 -17.20 -0.95 -2.72
C GLU A 200 -16.73 0.47 -2.38
N THR A 201 -15.62 0.60 -1.62
CA THR A 201 -15.08 1.91 -1.23
C THR A 201 -14.61 2.68 -2.46
N ASN A 202 -13.96 2.03 -3.42
CA ASN A 202 -13.58 2.65 -4.69
C ASN A 202 -14.79 3.23 -5.42
N SER A 203 -15.89 2.47 -5.57
CA SER A 203 -17.10 2.95 -6.25
C SER A 203 -17.69 4.19 -5.58
N ARG A 204 -17.70 4.21 -4.24
CA ARG A 204 -18.21 5.33 -3.45
C ARG A 204 -17.31 6.57 -3.56
N LEU A 205 -15.99 6.39 -3.47
CA LEU A 205 -15.03 7.49 -3.61
C LEU A 205 -14.97 8.04 -5.04
N ARG A 206 -15.17 7.18 -6.05
CA ARG A 206 -15.34 7.62 -7.45
C ARG A 206 -16.56 8.53 -7.59
N THR A 207 -17.72 8.14 -7.06
CA THR A 207 -18.92 9.00 -7.07
C THR A 207 -18.68 10.33 -6.35
N LEU A 208 -17.99 10.29 -5.21
CA LEU A 208 -17.62 11.50 -4.47
C LEU A 208 -16.69 12.43 -5.28
N SER A 209 -15.73 11.88 -6.01
CA SER A 209 -14.80 12.67 -6.83
C SER A 209 -15.54 13.48 -7.89
N ILE A 210 -16.59 12.89 -8.49
CA ILE A 210 -17.43 13.56 -9.50
C ILE A 210 -18.15 14.76 -8.88
N SER A 211 -18.75 14.60 -7.69
CA SER A 211 -19.45 15.70 -7.02
C SER A 211 -18.51 16.82 -6.56
N LYS A 212 -17.25 16.47 -6.22
CA LYS A 212 -16.20 17.43 -5.85
C LYS A 212 -15.45 18.04 -7.03
N LYS A 213 -15.69 17.60 -8.27
CA LYS A 213 -14.90 17.96 -9.46
C LYS A 213 -13.40 17.69 -9.22
N ALA A 214 -13.12 16.49 -8.75
CA ALA A 214 -11.79 15.99 -8.45
C ALA A 214 -11.49 14.73 -9.26
N ASN A 215 -10.21 14.40 -9.35
CA ASN A 215 -9.71 13.19 -9.98
C ASN A 215 -9.77 12.01 -9.00
N PHE A 216 -10.08 10.81 -9.50
CA PHE A 216 -10.08 9.59 -8.70
C PHE A 216 -9.09 8.57 -9.25
N HIS A 217 -8.28 8.00 -8.35
CA HIS A 217 -7.38 6.89 -8.63
C HIS A 217 -7.58 5.77 -7.60
N ASN A 218 -7.68 4.53 -8.06
CA ASN A 218 -7.66 3.37 -7.18
C ASN A 218 -6.22 2.88 -6.96
N GLY A 219 -6.06 1.87 -6.12
CA GLY A 219 -4.76 1.38 -5.69
C GLY A 219 -4.12 0.38 -6.64
N LEU A 220 -4.68 0.13 -7.83
CA LEU A 220 -4.15 -0.88 -8.74
C LEU A 220 -2.73 -0.55 -9.18
N GLY A 221 -2.49 0.72 -9.51
CA GLY A 221 -1.17 1.20 -9.90
C GLY A 221 -0.14 1.03 -8.78
N MET A 222 -0.45 1.54 -7.58
CA MET A 222 0.39 1.33 -6.38
C MET A 222 0.66 -0.16 -6.11
N LEU A 223 -0.36 -1.04 -6.28
CA LEU A 223 -0.22 -2.48 -6.07
C LEU A 223 0.82 -3.11 -7.01
N VAL A 224 0.83 -2.73 -8.29
CA VAL A 224 1.79 -3.25 -9.26
C VAL A 224 3.19 -2.65 -9.03
N GLU A 225 3.26 -1.35 -8.74
CA GLU A 225 4.53 -0.65 -8.49
C GLU A 225 5.26 -1.21 -7.26
N GLN A 226 4.58 -1.37 -6.12
CA GLN A 226 5.21 -1.96 -4.92
C GLN A 226 5.66 -3.40 -5.17
N ALA A 227 4.92 -4.16 -5.99
CA ALA A 227 5.28 -5.53 -6.33
C ALA A 227 6.53 -5.57 -7.21
N SER A 228 6.70 -4.60 -8.13
CA SER A 228 7.90 -4.48 -8.95
C SER A 228 9.14 -4.17 -8.10
N GLU A 229 9.01 -3.27 -7.13
CA GLU A 229 10.09 -2.97 -6.19
C GLU A 229 10.46 -4.20 -5.34
N CYS A 230 9.47 -4.93 -4.82
CA CYS A 230 9.75 -6.16 -4.06
C CYS A 230 10.35 -7.26 -4.95
N PHE A 231 9.91 -7.38 -6.21
CA PHE A 231 10.52 -8.30 -7.17
C PHE A 231 12.00 -7.95 -7.43
N CYS A 232 12.31 -6.65 -7.53
CA CYS A 232 13.67 -6.17 -7.66
C CYS A 232 14.52 -6.55 -6.43
N LEU A 233 13.97 -6.48 -5.21
CA LEU A 233 14.67 -6.94 -3.99
C LEU A 233 14.96 -8.45 -3.99
N TRP A 234 14.11 -9.27 -4.64
CA TRP A 234 14.33 -10.71 -4.73
C TRP A 234 15.36 -11.10 -5.79
N PHE A 235 15.36 -10.43 -6.93
CA PHE A 235 16.09 -10.87 -8.12
C PHE A 235 17.12 -9.88 -8.66
N ASN A 236 17.29 -8.72 -8.00
CA ASN A 236 18.14 -7.61 -8.43
C ASN A 236 17.84 -7.10 -9.86
N THR A 237 16.63 -7.36 -10.35
CA THR A 237 16.18 -6.95 -11.68
C THR A 237 14.76 -6.39 -11.57
N LYS A 238 14.54 -5.19 -12.10
CA LYS A 238 13.25 -4.49 -12.00
C LYS A 238 12.35 -4.81 -13.20
N PRO A 239 11.16 -5.42 -13.01
CA PRO A 239 10.25 -5.73 -14.09
C PRO A 239 9.48 -4.50 -14.58
N GLY A 240 9.00 -4.56 -15.82
CA GLY A 240 8.15 -3.52 -16.40
C GLY A 240 6.72 -3.62 -15.87
N VAL A 241 6.14 -2.47 -15.49
CA VAL A 241 4.85 -2.42 -14.79
C VAL A 241 3.65 -2.14 -15.70
N GLU A 242 3.85 -1.45 -16.82
CA GLU A 242 2.76 -0.92 -17.65
C GLU A 242 1.88 -2.02 -18.28
N ASP A 243 2.48 -3.09 -18.78
CA ASP A 243 1.72 -4.21 -19.35
C ASP A 243 0.92 -4.96 -18.27
N VAL A 244 1.48 -5.08 -17.06
CA VAL A 244 0.79 -5.72 -15.93
C VAL A 244 -0.35 -4.84 -15.41
N LYS A 245 -0.15 -3.52 -15.32
CA LYS A 245 -1.21 -2.56 -14.99
C LYS A 245 -2.39 -2.71 -15.97
N ARG A 246 -2.11 -2.73 -17.28
CA ARG A 246 -3.13 -2.89 -18.33
C ARG A 246 -3.87 -4.23 -18.24
N LEU A 247 -3.14 -5.33 -18.09
CA LEU A 247 -3.72 -6.68 -17.97
C LEU A 247 -4.67 -6.82 -16.76
N LEU A 248 -4.43 -6.07 -15.69
CA LEU A 248 -5.27 -6.11 -14.50
C LEU A 248 -6.45 -5.14 -14.60
N ASP A 249 -6.27 -4.00 -15.26
CA ASP A 249 -7.36 -3.02 -15.47
C ASP A 249 -8.45 -3.60 -16.38
N GLU A 250 -8.10 -4.41 -17.38
CA GLU A 250 -9.06 -5.13 -18.24
C GLU A 250 -9.88 -6.20 -17.48
N GLY A 251 -9.48 -6.55 -16.25
CA GLY A 251 -10.13 -7.58 -15.42
C GLY A 251 -10.92 -7.05 -14.23
N VAL A 252 -11.05 -5.73 -14.07
CA VAL A 252 -11.74 -5.04 -12.96
C VAL A 252 -12.95 -4.26 -13.46
#